data_AF-A0A549YJM9-F1
#
_entry.id   AF-A0A549YJM9-F1
#
_cell.length_a   1.000
_cell.length_b   1.000
_cell.length_c   1.000
_cell.angle_alpha   90.00
_cell.angle_beta   90.00
_cell.angle_gamma   90.00
#
_symmetry.space_group_name_H-M   'P 1'
#
loop_
_entity.id
_entity.type
_entity.pdbx_description
1 polymer ?
#
loop_
_entity_poly.entity_id
_entity_poly.type
_entity_poly.pdbx_seq_one_letter_code
_entity_poly.pdbx_strand_id
1 'polypeptide(L)'
;MNDKLWKSIQFSSMILFLGVFIGVILVSDLEPKPDGGWHATFPSKTVQLTALGLSIVLFLTWVFATYVRREGEVSLRAAKRGVLFIIGMGIFYWLLQQI
;
A
#
# COMPACT_ATOMS: atom_id res chain seq x y z
N MET A 1 -20.38 -7.61 5.27
CA MET A 1 -19.32 -8.63 5.09
C MET A 1 -19.12 -9.43 6.38
N ASN A 2 -18.96 -10.76 6.32
CA ASN A 2 -18.76 -11.56 7.54
C ASN A 2 -17.37 -11.31 8.17
N ASP A 3 -17.23 -11.65 9.45
CA ASP A 3 -16.02 -11.37 10.23
C ASP A 3 -14.78 -12.12 9.70
N LYS A 4 -14.94 -13.38 9.28
CA LYS A 4 -13.86 -14.23 8.77
C LYS A 4 -13.27 -13.67 7.47
N LEU A 5 -14.13 -13.27 6.52
CA LEU A 5 -13.72 -12.71 5.23
C LEU A 5 -13.01 -11.38 5.42
N TRP A 6 -13.54 -10.49 6.26
CA TRP A 6 -12.85 -9.22 6.56
C TRP A 6 -11.48 -9.48 7.15
N LYS A 7 -11.37 -10.30 8.21
CA LYS A 7 -10.08 -10.62 8.86
C LYS A 7 -9.10 -11.18 7.83
N SER A 8 -9.54 -12.11 6.98
CA SER A 8 -8.73 -12.66 5.90
C SER A 8 -8.20 -11.58 4.96
N ILE A 9 -9.04 -10.63 4.51
CA ILE A 9 -8.60 -9.51 3.68
C ILE A 9 -7.60 -8.61 4.41
N GLN A 10 -7.84 -8.30 5.69
CA GLN A 10 -6.92 -7.46 6.47
C GLN A 10 -5.53 -8.11 6.61
N PHE A 11 -5.49 -9.39 7.01
CA PHE A 11 -4.24 -10.13 7.18
C PHE A 11 -3.52 -10.39 5.85
N SER A 12 -4.25 -10.84 4.83
CA SER A 12 -3.65 -11.10 3.51
C SER A 12 -3.10 -9.83 2.85
N SER A 13 -3.79 -8.69 2.97
CA SER A 13 -3.29 -7.42 2.43
C SER A 13 -2.02 -6.96 3.13
N MET A 14 -1.92 -7.15 4.45
CA MET A 14 -0.69 -6.86 5.22
C MET A 14 0.46 -7.78 4.82
N ILE A 15 0.20 -9.09 4.70
CA ILE A 15 1.21 -10.07 4.28
C ILE A 15 1.70 -9.77 2.86
N LEU A 16 0.79 -9.48 1.93
CA LEU A 16 1.14 -9.12 0.56
C LEU A 16 1.92 -7.81 0.51
N PHE A 17 1.56 -6.82 1.32
CA PHE A 17 2.30 -5.56 1.42
C PHE A 17 3.73 -5.78 1.92
N LEU A 18 3.91 -6.61 2.96
CA LEU A 18 5.23 -7.03 3.41
C LEU A 18 6.01 -7.78 2.33
N GLY A 19 5.33 -8.65 1.57
CA GLY A 19 5.91 -9.37 0.43
C GLY A 19 6.40 -8.43 -0.67
N VAL A 20 5.63 -7.39 -1.01
CA VAL A 20 6.05 -6.34 -1.95
C VAL A 20 7.29 -5.61 -1.43
N PHE A 21 7.30 -5.24 -0.14
CA PHE A 21 8.44 -4.55 0.48
C PHE A 21 9.72 -5.40 0.46
N ILE A 22 9.64 -6.67 0.88
CA ILE A 22 10.77 -7.61 0.84
C ILE A 22 11.21 -7.83 -0.60
N GLY A 23 10.27 -7.99 -1.54
CA GLY A 23 10.57 -8.15 -2.95
C GLY A 23 11.39 -6.99 -3.49
N VAL A 24 10.98 -5.74 -3.23
CA VAL A 24 11.72 -4.54 -3.63
C VAL A 24 13.15 -4.55 -3.08
N ILE A 25 13.36 -4.94 -1.82
CA ILE A 25 14.70 -5.06 -1.23
C ILE A 25 15.53 -6.12 -1.94
N LEU A 26 14.95 -7.29 -2.23
CA LEU A 26 15.67 -8.40 -2.88
C LEU A 26 16.08 -8.11 -4.33
N VAL A 27 15.32 -7.28 -5.05
CA VAL A 27 15.68 -6.84 -6.42
C VAL A 27 16.49 -5.55 -6.42
N SER A 28 16.78 -4.98 -5.26
CA SER A 28 17.70 -3.85 -5.15
C SER A 28 19.11 -4.42 -5.17
N ASP A 29 19.87 -4.15 -6.23
CA ASP A 29 21.27 -4.54 -6.27
C ASP A 29 22.00 -3.85 -5.11
N LEU A 30 22.72 -4.64 -4.32
CA LEU A 30 23.57 -4.16 -3.24
C LEU A 30 25.02 -4.24 -3.73
N GLU A 31 25.49 -3.18 -4.37
CA GLU A 31 26.89 -3.14 -4.81
C GLU A 31 27.79 -2.67 -3.65
N PRO A 32 28.80 -3.46 -3.26
CA PRO A 32 29.81 -3.01 -2.32
C PRO A 32 30.67 -1.96 -3.00
N LYS A 33 30.83 -0.82 -2.36
CA LYS A 33 31.74 0.21 -2.85
C LYS A 33 33.20 -0.22 -2.66
N PRO A 34 34.12 0.35 -3.45
CA PRO A 34 35.57 0.20 -3.25
C PRO A 34 36.07 0.69 -1.88
N ASP A 35 35.33 1.58 -1.21
CA ASP A 35 35.66 2.16 0.11
C ASP A 35 35.06 1.36 1.30
N GLY A 36 34.39 0.22 1.03
CA GLY A 36 33.77 -0.62 2.06
C GLY A 36 32.36 -0.19 2.48
N GLY A 37 31.79 0.86 1.86
CA GLY A 37 30.39 1.22 2.03
C GLY A 37 29.45 0.35 1.19
N TRP A 38 28.17 0.32 1.55
CA TRP A 38 27.12 -0.27 0.70
C TRP A 38 26.39 0.85 -0.03
N HIS A 39 26.31 0.79 -1.36
CA HIS A 39 25.32 1.55 -2.10
C HIS A 39 24.08 0.68 -2.29
N ALA A 40 22.96 1.11 -1.71
CA ALA A 40 21.67 0.61 -2.14
C ALA A 40 21.37 1.23 -3.50
N THR A 41 21.63 0.49 -4.59
CA THR A 41 21.09 0.85 -5.89
C THR A 41 19.60 0.59 -5.82
N PHE A 42 18.83 1.68 -5.71
CA PHE A 42 17.37 1.58 -5.73
C PHE A 42 16.95 0.85 -7.01
N PRO A 43 15.97 -0.06 -6.92
CA PRO A 43 15.59 -0.89 -8.04
C PRO A 43 15.05 -0.01 -9.16
N SER A 44 15.03 -0.50 -10.40
CA SER A 44 14.67 0.31 -11.57
C SER A 44 13.36 1.10 -11.37
N LYS A 45 13.23 2.26 -12.04
CA LYS A 45 12.00 3.08 -11.99
C LYS A 45 10.73 2.26 -12.24
N THR A 46 10.81 1.27 -13.14
CA THR A 46 9.71 0.36 -13.44
C THR A 46 9.31 -0.48 -12.22
N VAL A 47 10.27 -1.03 -11.49
CA VAL A 47 10.02 -1.82 -10.26
C VAL A 47 9.42 -0.94 -9.17
N GLN A 48 9.95 0.27 -8.98
CA GLN A 48 9.43 1.22 -7.99
C GLN A 48 7.98 1.62 -8.28
N LEU A 49 7.67 1.95 -9.55
CA LEU A 49 6.31 2.32 -9.96
C LEU A 49 5.34 1.14 -9.85
N THR A 50 5.79 -0.08 -10.16
CA THR A 50 4.99 -1.30 -10.03
C THR A 50 4.69 -1.60 -8.56
N ALA A 51 5.71 -1.54 -7.70
CA ALA A 51 5.57 -1.75 -6.27
C ALA A 51 4.63 -0.69 -5.65
N LEU A 52 4.79 0.58 -6.02
CA LEU A 52 3.91 1.66 -5.60
C LEU A 52 2.46 1.40 -6.02
N GLY A 53 2.23 1.01 -7.28
CA GLY A 53 0.91 0.68 -7.79
C GLY A 53 0.25 -0.49 -7.02
N LEU A 54 1.01 -1.56 -6.77
CA LEU A 54 0.54 -2.71 -5.97
C LEU A 54 0.21 -2.30 -4.53
N SER A 55 1.09 -1.53 -3.89
CA SER A 55 0.86 -1.01 -2.53
C SER A 55 -0.41 -0.16 -2.46
N ILE A 56 -0.67 0.70 -3.45
CA ILE A 56 -1.90 1.49 -3.54
C ILE A 56 -3.11 0.56 -3.64
N VAL A 57 -3.11 -0.40 -4.58
CA VAL A 57 -4.25 -1.33 -4.78
C VAL A 57 -4.54 -2.15 -3.51
N LEU A 58 -3.51 -2.66 -2.84
CA LEU A 58 -3.67 -3.40 -1.58
C LEU A 58 -4.24 -2.51 -0.48
N PHE A 59 -3.74 -1.29 -0.35
CA PHE A 59 -4.24 -0.34 0.64
C PHE A 59 -5.70 0.06 0.37
N LEU A 60 -6.05 0.35 -0.88
CA LEU A 60 -7.43 0.65 -1.26
C LEU A 60 -8.37 -0.52 -0.98
N THR A 61 -7.94 -1.73 -1.29
CA THR A 61 -8.70 -2.96 -1.01
C THR A 61 -8.91 -3.13 0.50
N TRP A 62 -7.87 -2.90 1.30
CA TRP A 62 -7.92 -2.95 2.75
C TRP A 62 -8.92 -1.93 3.33
N VAL A 63 -8.84 -0.67 2.87
CA VAL A 63 -9.72 0.43 3.30
C VAL A 63 -11.18 0.16 2.89
N PHE A 64 -11.40 -0.22 1.63
CA PHE A 64 -12.73 -0.53 1.11
C PHE A 64 -13.39 -1.67 1.88
N ALA A 65 -12.66 -2.77 2.13
CA ALA A 65 -13.15 -3.89 2.91
C ALA A 65 -13.57 -3.46 4.33
N THR A 66 -12.83 -2.56 4.95
CA THR A 66 -13.18 -2.00 6.27
C THR A 66 -14.47 -1.18 6.22
N TYR A 67 -14.68 -0.36 5.18
CA TYR A 67 -15.94 0.38 5.02
C TYR A 67 -17.13 -0.52 4.69
N VAL A 68 -16.97 -1.53 3.83
CA VAL A 68 -18.01 -2.53 3.53
C VAL A 68 -18.39 -3.33 4.78
N ARG A 69 -17.43 -3.64 5.65
CA ARG A 69 -17.74 -4.26 6.95
C ARG A 69 -18.59 -3.33 7.82
N ARG A 70 -18.21 -2.06 7.91
CA ARG A 70 -18.90 -1.07 8.75
C ARG A 70 -20.34 -0.82 8.30
N GLU A 71 -20.58 -0.79 6.99
CA GLU A 71 -21.93 -0.62 6.43
C GLU A 71 -22.72 -1.94 6.38
N GLY A 72 -22.08 -3.09 6.56
CA GLY A 72 -22.72 -4.41 6.49
C GLY A 72 -22.90 -4.94 5.06
N GLU A 73 -23.00 -4.05 4.08
CA GLU A 73 -23.25 -4.35 2.66
C GLU A 73 -22.27 -3.61 1.71
N VAL A 74 -22.14 -4.13 0.49
CA VAL A 74 -21.43 -3.45 -0.59
C VAL A 74 -22.36 -2.39 -1.17
N SER A 75 -22.29 -1.17 -0.63
CA SER A 75 -23.15 -0.06 -1.04
C SER A 75 -22.37 1.08 -1.68
N LEU A 76 -23.08 1.90 -2.47
CA LEU A 76 -22.54 3.13 -3.03
C LEU A 76 -22.01 4.08 -1.93
N ARG A 77 -22.57 3.99 -0.72
CA ARG A 77 -22.14 4.75 0.46
C ARG A 77 -20.76 4.28 0.95
N ALA A 78 -20.51 2.97 1.01
CA ALA A 78 -19.19 2.42 1.34
C ALA A 78 -18.14 2.85 0.32
N ALA A 79 -18.47 2.80 -0.98
CA ALA A 79 -17.60 3.28 -2.04
C ALA A 79 -17.30 4.78 -1.92
N LYS A 80 -18.32 5.63 -1.72
CA LYS A 80 -18.14 7.08 -1.52
C LYS A 80 -17.25 7.42 -0.32
N ARG A 81 -17.41 6.70 0.80
CA ARG A 81 -16.54 6.90 1.97
C ARG A 81 -15.10 6.47 1.71
N GLY A 82 -14.90 5.38 0.97
CA GLY A 82 -13.58 4.97 0.49
C GLY A 82 -12.92 6.07 -0.36
N VAL A 83 -13.64 6.62 -1.33
CA VAL A 83 -13.13 7.72 -2.18
C VAL A 83 -12.81 8.97 -1.38
N LEU A 84 -13.70 9.40 -0.46
CA LEU A 84 -13.45 10.54 0.41
C LEU A 84 -12.20 10.34 1.29
N PHE A 85 -11.97 9.13 1.77
CA PHE A 85 -10.77 8.79 2.53
C PHE A 85 -9.50 8.95 1.68
N ILE A 86 -9.51 8.50 0.43
CA ILE A 86 -8.37 8.64 -0.50
C ILE A 86 -8.07 10.13 -0.75
N ILE A 87 -9.11 10.92 -1.04
CA ILE A 87 -8.98 12.36 -1.25
C ILE A 87 -8.40 13.03 0.01
N GLY A 88 -8.93 12.69 1.19
CA GLY A 88 -8.43 13.21 2.46
C GLY A 88 -6.96 12.86 2.72
N MET A 89 -6.55 11.63 2.41
CA MET A 89 -5.14 11.22 2.49
C MET A 89 -4.25 12.00 1.51
N GLY A 90 -4.73 12.27 0.30
CA GLY A 90 -4.01 13.09 -0.68
C GLY A 90 -3.83 14.54 -0.21
N ILE A 91 -4.89 15.15 0.36
CA ILE A 91 -4.82 16.49 0.95
C ILE A 91 -3.85 16.51 2.14
N PHE A 92 -3.94 15.51 3.02
CA PHE A 92 -3.04 15.39 4.16
C PHE A 92 -1.57 15.27 3.74
N TYR A 93 -1.28 14.45 2.71
CA TYR A 93 0.05 14.34 2.15
C TYR A 93 0.55 15.67 1.56
N TRP A 94 -0.31 16.38 0.82
CA TRP A 94 0.03 17.70 0.29
C TRP A 94 0.36 18.70 1.40
N LEU A 95 -0.42 18.72 2.48
CA LEU A 95 -0.14 19.56 3.66
C LEU A 95 1.20 19.25 4.31
N LEU A 96 1.57 17.97 4.43
CA LEU A 96 2.88 17.57 4.95
C LEU A 96 4.04 18.05 4.09
N GLN A 97 3.85 18.23 2.77
CA GLN A 97 4.88 18.80 1.89
C GLN A 97 5.06 20.31 2.05
N GLN A 98 4.10 21.01 2.67
CA GLN A 98 4.18 22.46 2.89
C GLN A 98 4.84 22.83 4.23
N ILE A 99 5.14 21.85 5.07
CA ILE A 99 5.85 21.99 6.35
C ILE A 99 7.34 21.69 6.12
#